data_AF-A0A844EAK6-F1
#
_entry.id   AF-A0A844EAK6-F1
#
_cell.length_a   1.000
_cell.length_b   1.000
_cell.length_c   1.000
_cell.angle_alpha   90.00
_cell.angle_beta   90.00
_cell.angle_gamma   90.00
#
_symmetry.space_group_name_H-M   'P 1'
#
loop_
_entity.id
_entity.type
_entity.pdbx_description
1 polymer ?
#
loop_
_entity_poly.entity_id
_entity_poly.type
_entity_poly.pdbx_seq_one_letter_code
_entity_poly.pdbx_strand_id
1 'polypeptide(L)'
;LHISEEVKTGFERDNLAFKVVRNQDSDKYLLDYLKLNAGESGIIYASTRKEVERVSKMLKKHKFSVTMYHGGMSKDQRRKNQDDFLYDRALVMVATNAFGMGIDKSNVRFVIHDSVPGSLEEYYQEAGRAGRDGLPSEAILLFKLRDVQTQHFFIDQSERDEQSKQRAYQKLQMMTQYANTQQCLQQFILDYFGEKEGKTCGRCSNCLDTRDSQDITVDTQKVLSCVLRMKERYGKSLVSQVLTGSKIQKIRDFHFDQLSTYGIMKGESQKEVMGLIDYLTAAGYLTASGGQYPVLKVTSLGGAVLQGSERVSRKVSDKATKTLAEDDELFEQLRQLRRELAEKQGVPPFVIFSDKTLHEMSAVMPANESQMLDVKGVGESKLAKYGDQFLDVILNYQSEAKTGVQA
;
A
#
# COMPACT_ATOMS: atom_id res chain seq x y z
N LEU A 1 -29.08 -13.38 20.09
CA LEU A 1 -28.92 -13.94 18.73
C LEU A 1 -27.81 -14.98 18.80
N HIS A 2 -28.16 -16.26 18.90
CA HIS A 2 -27.18 -17.33 18.75
C HIS A 2 -26.90 -17.46 17.25
N ILE A 3 -25.68 -17.10 16.84
CA ILE A 3 -25.20 -17.36 15.49
C ILE A 3 -24.99 -18.88 15.41
N SER A 4 -25.83 -19.59 14.67
CA SER A 4 -25.81 -21.05 14.57
C SER A 4 -24.81 -21.57 13.53
N GLU A 5 -24.43 -20.74 12.56
CA GLU A 5 -23.46 -21.07 11.52
C GLU A 5 -22.61 -19.82 11.21
N GLU A 6 -21.29 -19.97 11.27
CA GLU A 6 -20.30 -18.94 10.94
C GLU A 6 -19.46 -19.44 9.74
N VAL A 7 -19.52 -18.72 8.61
CA VAL A 7 -18.64 -18.99 7.46
C VAL A 7 -17.47 -18.01 7.51
N LYS A 8 -16.28 -18.52 7.83
CA LYS A 8 -15.03 -17.74 7.75
C LYS A 8 -14.40 -17.93 6.39
N THR A 9 -14.41 -16.88 5.56
CA THR A 9 -13.60 -16.83 4.33
C THR A 9 -12.22 -16.27 4.66
N GLY A 10 -11.19 -16.72 3.93
CA GLY A 10 -9.82 -16.28 4.18
C GLY A 10 -9.59 -14.79 3.88
N PHE A 11 -8.56 -14.21 4.49
CA PHE A 11 -8.10 -12.84 4.23
C PHE A 11 -7.12 -12.73 3.04
N GLU A 12 -6.86 -13.81 2.33
CA GLU A 12 -5.98 -13.79 1.16
C GLU A 12 -6.62 -13.06 -0.04
N ARG A 13 -5.81 -12.26 -0.74
CA ARG A 13 -6.20 -11.53 -1.95
C ARG A 13 -5.21 -11.84 -3.06
N ASP A 14 -5.50 -12.86 -3.84
CA ASP A 14 -4.55 -13.39 -4.85
C ASP A 14 -4.19 -12.42 -5.96
N ASN A 15 -5.08 -11.49 -6.23
CA ASN A 15 -4.93 -10.51 -7.28
C ASN A 15 -4.27 -9.20 -6.81
N LEU A 16 -3.98 -9.06 -5.51
CA LEU A 16 -3.46 -7.81 -4.93
C LEU A 16 -1.97 -7.93 -4.57
N ALA A 17 -1.13 -7.17 -5.27
CA ALA A 17 0.30 -7.07 -4.98
C ALA A 17 0.57 -5.95 -3.97
N PHE A 18 1.03 -6.31 -2.77
CA PHE A 18 1.43 -5.37 -1.73
C PHE A 18 2.86 -4.85 -1.96
N LYS A 19 3.06 -3.53 -1.87
CA LYS A 19 4.36 -2.87 -2.00
C LYS A 19 4.60 -1.88 -0.88
N VAL A 20 5.81 -1.86 -0.33
CA VAL A 20 6.24 -0.82 0.61
C VAL A 20 7.44 -0.08 0.05
N VAL A 21 7.25 1.20 -0.25
CA VAL A 21 8.30 2.09 -0.79
C VAL A 21 8.84 2.95 0.33
N ARG A 22 10.17 2.99 0.46
CA ARG A 22 10.89 3.68 1.54
C ARG A 22 11.95 4.59 0.96
N ASN A 23 12.26 5.68 1.66
CA ASN A 23 13.37 6.59 1.33
C ASN A 23 13.31 7.18 -0.09
N GLN A 24 12.13 7.25 -0.71
CA GLN A 24 11.92 7.90 -2.00
C GLN A 24 11.12 9.19 -1.82
N ASP A 25 11.33 10.12 -2.74
CA ASP A 25 10.48 11.30 -2.86
C ASP A 25 9.08 10.86 -3.29
N SER A 26 8.09 11.07 -2.41
CA SER A 26 6.72 10.61 -2.66
C SER A 26 6.07 11.31 -3.85
N ASP A 27 6.31 12.62 -4.02
CA ASP A 27 5.70 13.36 -5.13
C ASP A 27 6.26 12.85 -6.46
N LYS A 28 7.58 12.66 -6.54
CA LYS A 28 8.22 12.07 -7.71
C LYS A 28 7.72 10.66 -7.98
N TYR A 29 7.64 9.81 -6.95
CA TYR A 29 7.14 8.44 -7.09
C TYR A 29 5.71 8.42 -7.63
N LEU A 30 4.82 9.23 -7.08
CA LEU A 30 3.43 9.33 -7.56
C LEU A 30 3.37 9.74 -9.02
N LEU A 31 4.14 10.76 -9.43
CA LEU A 31 4.18 11.23 -10.80
C LEU A 31 4.69 10.15 -11.77
N ASP A 32 5.79 9.48 -11.41
CA ASP A 32 6.40 8.45 -12.26
C ASP A 32 5.49 7.20 -12.33
N TYR A 33 4.89 6.81 -11.21
CA TYR A 33 3.95 5.69 -11.15
C TYR A 33 2.70 5.94 -11.99
N LEU A 34 2.09 7.12 -11.86
CA LEU A 34 0.87 7.45 -12.62
C LEU A 34 1.14 7.63 -14.12
N LYS A 35 2.35 8.03 -14.53
CA LYS A 35 2.74 8.05 -15.95
C LYS A 35 2.83 6.64 -16.52
N LEU A 36 3.44 5.72 -15.78
CA LEU A 36 3.62 4.32 -16.20
C LEU A 36 2.29 3.55 -16.27
N ASN A 37 1.29 3.99 -15.51
CA ASN A 37 -0.04 3.40 -15.43
C ASN A 37 -1.11 4.41 -15.88
N ALA A 38 -0.80 5.13 -16.96
CA ALA A 38 -1.74 6.08 -17.56
C ALA A 38 -2.98 5.33 -18.05
N GLY A 39 -4.16 5.92 -17.84
CA GLY A 39 -5.44 5.27 -18.18
C GLY A 39 -6.07 4.48 -17.03
N GLU A 40 -5.29 4.14 -16.00
CA GLU A 40 -5.78 3.28 -14.93
C GLU A 40 -6.44 4.02 -13.78
N SER A 41 -7.54 3.44 -13.27
CA SER A 41 -8.25 4.00 -12.13
C SER A 41 -7.56 3.65 -10.83
N GLY A 42 -7.40 4.62 -9.94
CA GLY A 42 -6.79 4.38 -8.64
C GLY A 42 -7.13 5.40 -7.56
N ILE A 43 -6.83 5.02 -6.32
CA ILE A 43 -7.08 5.83 -5.13
C ILE A 43 -5.73 6.18 -4.48
N ILE A 44 -5.57 7.44 -4.07
CA ILE A 44 -4.41 7.91 -3.30
C ILE A 44 -4.90 8.40 -1.94
N TYR A 45 -4.56 7.67 -0.88
CA TYR A 45 -4.89 8.04 0.50
C TYR A 45 -3.84 8.95 1.12
N ALA A 46 -4.27 10.05 1.73
CA ALA A 46 -3.44 10.98 2.49
C ALA A 46 -4.06 11.29 3.87
N SER A 47 -3.22 11.56 4.87
CA SER A 47 -3.67 11.68 6.27
C SER A 47 -4.47 12.95 6.58
N THR A 48 -4.35 14.03 5.78
CA THR A 48 -5.00 15.31 6.09
C THR A 48 -5.70 15.92 4.87
N ARG A 49 -6.69 16.78 5.14
CA ARG A 49 -7.38 17.58 4.11
C ARG A 49 -6.39 18.42 3.29
N LYS A 50 -5.42 19.03 3.97
CA LYS A 50 -4.36 19.84 3.36
C LYS A 50 -3.50 19.01 2.40
N GLU A 51 -3.11 17.79 2.79
CA GLU A 51 -2.34 16.91 1.90
C GLU A 51 -3.17 16.42 0.72
N VAL A 52 -4.46 16.09 0.91
CA VAL A 52 -5.38 15.76 -0.18
C VAL A 52 -5.44 16.89 -1.20
N GLU A 53 -5.63 18.13 -0.77
CA GLU A 53 -5.67 19.30 -1.65
C GLU A 53 -4.32 19.55 -2.34
N ARG A 54 -3.20 19.41 -1.61
CA ARG A 54 -1.84 19.58 -2.13
C ARG A 54 -1.52 18.58 -3.24
N VAL A 55 -1.73 17.29 -2.97
CA VAL A 55 -1.48 16.20 -3.92
C VAL A 55 -2.39 16.35 -5.14
N SER A 56 -3.68 16.63 -4.93
CA SER A 56 -4.63 16.87 -6.03
C SER A 56 -4.19 18.02 -6.93
N LYS A 57 -3.76 19.15 -6.36
CA LYS A 57 -3.27 20.31 -7.12
C LYS A 57 -2.01 19.98 -7.90
N MET A 58 -1.09 19.24 -7.29
CA MET A 58 0.15 18.78 -7.92
C MET A 58 -0.14 17.87 -9.13
N LEU A 59 -1.05 16.90 -8.97
CA LEU A 59 -1.43 15.98 -10.05
C LEU A 59 -2.17 16.69 -11.19
N LYS A 60 -3.09 17.63 -10.88
CA LYS A 60 -3.76 18.47 -11.90
C LYS A 60 -2.78 19.31 -12.70
N LYS A 61 -1.75 19.87 -12.05
CA LYS A 61 -0.70 20.65 -12.72
C LYS A 61 0.04 19.79 -13.76
N HIS A 62 0.22 18.50 -13.48
CA HIS A 62 0.83 17.52 -14.37
C HIS A 62 -0.16 16.83 -15.31
N LYS A 63 -1.38 17.38 -15.46
CA LYS A 63 -2.41 16.93 -16.42
C LYS A 63 -2.98 15.53 -16.16
N PHE A 64 -2.87 15.01 -14.94
CA PHE A 64 -3.59 13.80 -14.57
C PHE A 64 -5.09 14.06 -14.40
N SER A 65 -5.90 13.11 -14.84
CA SER A 65 -7.34 13.09 -14.61
C SER A 65 -7.62 12.74 -13.14
N VAL A 66 -7.76 13.76 -12.30
CA VAL A 66 -7.81 13.61 -10.83
C VAL A 66 -8.92 14.42 -10.18
N THR A 67 -9.56 13.80 -9.20
CA THR A 67 -10.54 14.42 -8.31
C THR A 67 -10.17 14.14 -6.85
N MET A 68 -10.90 14.73 -5.90
CA MET A 68 -10.52 14.66 -4.48
C MET A 68 -11.71 14.49 -3.53
N TYR A 69 -11.47 13.88 -2.37
CA TYR A 69 -12.52 13.68 -1.36
C TYR A 69 -11.99 13.80 0.08
N HIS A 70 -12.57 14.71 0.86
CA HIS A 70 -12.31 14.82 2.29
C HIS A 70 -13.50 15.43 3.04
N GLY A 71 -13.55 15.23 4.36
CA GLY A 71 -14.66 15.68 5.21
C GLY A 71 -14.84 17.20 5.35
N GLY A 72 -13.96 18.00 4.74
CA GLY A 72 -14.11 19.47 4.70
C GLY A 72 -14.90 19.98 3.50
N MET A 73 -15.23 19.10 2.55
CA MET A 73 -15.93 19.45 1.32
C MET A 73 -17.45 19.48 1.53
N SER A 74 -18.15 20.33 0.76
CA SER A 74 -19.61 20.34 0.73
C SER A 74 -20.17 18.99 0.26
N LYS A 75 -21.43 18.69 0.63
CA LYS A 75 -22.10 17.45 0.20
C LYS A 75 -22.15 17.35 -1.33
N ASP A 76 -22.46 18.45 -2.01
CA ASP A 76 -22.56 18.48 -3.48
C ASP A 76 -21.21 18.26 -4.14
N GLN A 77 -20.14 18.86 -3.62
CA GLN A 77 -18.80 18.63 -4.17
C GLN A 77 -18.33 17.19 -3.94
N ARG A 78 -18.62 16.61 -2.77
CA ARG A 78 -18.32 15.20 -2.47
C ARG A 78 -19.05 14.26 -3.42
N ARG A 79 -20.35 14.48 -3.63
CA ARG A 79 -21.17 13.70 -4.57
C ARG A 79 -20.64 13.82 -5.99
N LYS A 80 -20.42 15.05 -6.48
CA LYS A 80 -19.88 15.29 -7.82
C LYS A 80 -18.54 14.58 -8.02
N ASN A 81 -17.60 14.72 -7.08
CA ASN A 81 -16.28 14.12 -7.21
C ASN A 81 -16.32 12.59 -7.13
N GLN A 82 -17.18 12.04 -6.27
CA GLN A 82 -17.41 10.59 -6.21
C GLN A 82 -18.02 10.07 -7.52
N ASP A 83 -19.00 10.77 -8.08
CA ASP A 83 -19.59 10.41 -9.37
C ASP A 83 -18.55 10.53 -10.50
N ASP A 84 -17.75 11.59 -10.52
CA ASP A 84 -16.69 11.75 -11.52
C ASP A 84 -15.70 10.58 -11.50
N PHE A 85 -15.38 10.07 -10.31
CA PHE A 85 -14.52 8.89 -10.18
C PHE A 85 -15.23 7.58 -10.53
N LEU A 86 -16.47 7.41 -10.08
CA LEU A 86 -17.25 6.20 -10.33
C LEU A 86 -17.49 5.98 -11.84
N TYR A 87 -17.74 7.07 -12.57
CA TYR A 87 -18.04 7.09 -14.01
C TYR A 87 -16.81 7.26 -14.90
N ASP A 88 -15.59 7.14 -14.36
CA ASP A 88 -14.33 7.28 -15.12
C ASP A 88 -14.16 8.66 -15.82
N ARG A 89 -14.84 9.70 -15.33
CA ARG A 89 -14.58 11.10 -15.72
C ARG A 89 -13.30 11.63 -15.08
N ALA A 90 -12.99 11.14 -13.88
CA ALA A 90 -11.72 11.29 -13.18
C ALA A 90 -11.14 9.92 -12.83
N LEU A 91 -9.95 9.58 -13.33
CA LEU A 91 -9.37 8.26 -13.13
C LEU A 91 -8.75 8.09 -11.73
N VAL A 92 -8.22 9.17 -11.17
CA VAL A 92 -7.53 9.16 -9.87
C VAL A 92 -8.37 9.90 -8.82
N MET A 93 -8.61 9.25 -7.68
CA MET A 93 -9.18 9.89 -6.50
C MET A 93 -8.10 10.11 -5.44
N VAL A 94 -7.90 11.36 -5.00
CA VAL A 94 -7.08 11.64 -3.81
C VAL A 94 -7.99 11.87 -2.60
N ALA A 95 -7.79 11.13 -1.51
CA ALA A 95 -8.73 11.20 -0.41
C ALA A 95 -8.14 10.97 0.99
N THR A 96 -8.85 11.43 2.00
CA THR A 96 -8.67 10.96 3.39
C THR A 96 -9.42 9.65 3.60
N ASN A 97 -9.21 8.98 4.73
CA ASN A 97 -9.96 7.79 5.17
C ASN A 97 -11.50 7.97 5.16
N ALA A 98 -12.01 9.21 5.17
CA ALA A 98 -13.44 9.50 4.97
C ALA A 98 -14.01 8.99 3.63
N PHE A 99 -13.16 8.74 2.64
CA PHE A 99 -13.53 8.14 1.36
C PHE A 99 -13.45 6.63 1.47
N GLY A 100 -14.61 5.97 1.61
CA GLY A 100 -14.60 4.52 1.60
C GLY A 100 -15.86 3.77 2.02
N MET A 101 -16.70 4.35 2.86
CA MET A 101 -18.00 3.75 3.17
C MET A 101 -18.89 3.87 1.92
N GLY A 102 -19.19 2.75 1.26
CA GLY A 102 -20.19 2.68 0.19
C GLY A 102 -19.70 2.92 -1.24
N ILE A 103 -18.39 2.89 -1.51
CA ILE A 103 -17.88 2.95 -2.88
C ILE A 103 -17.65 1.54 -3.40
N ASP A 104 -18.32 1.23 -4.50
CA ASP A 104 -18.24 -0.05 -5.19
C ASP A 104 -17.86 0.16 -6.66
N LYS A 105 -16.61 0.55 -6.87
CA LYS A 105 -15.98 0.58 -8.19
C LYS A 105 -15.14 -0.68 -8.32
N SER A 106 -15.47 -1.57 -9.24
CA SER A 106 -14.82 -2.89 -9.33
C SER A 106 -13.41 -2.82 -9.92
N ASN A 107 -13.16 -1.84 -10.78
CA ASN A 107 -11.98 -1.71 -11.61
C ASN A 107 -10.90 -0.75 -11.07
N VAL A 108 -10.74 -0.69 -9.74
CA VAL A 108 -9.64 0.09 -9.13
C VAL A 108 -8.34 -0.72 -9.27
N ARG A 109 -7.38 -0.23 -10.04
CA ARG A 109 -6.13 -0.94 -10.37
C ARG A 109 -5.04 -0.72 -9.35
N PHE A 110 -5.03 0.44 -8.69
CA PHE A 110 -4.09 0.71 -7.61
C PHE A 110 -4.70 1.50 -6.46
N VAL A 111 -4.19 1.23 -5.26
CA VAL A 111 -4.39 2.04 -4.06
C VAL A 111 -3.02 2.44 -3.54
N ILE A 112 -2.75 3.74 -3.42
CA ILE A 112 -1.49 4.28 -2.91
C ILE A 112 -1.76 5.02 -1.61
N HIS A 113 -1.15 4.58 -0.52
CA HIS A 113 -1.09 5.31 0.73
C HIS A 113 0.10 6.27 0.69
N ASP A 114 -0.15 7.54 0.34
CA ASP A 114 0.84 8.62 0.44
C ASP A 114 1.11 9.01 1.90
N SER A 115 0.31 8.51 2.85
CA SER A 115 0.59 8.65 4.27
C SER A 115 0.31 7.35 5.01
N VAL A 116 1.09 7.08 6.06
CA VAL A 116 0.94 5.87 6.88
C VAL A 116 -0.43 5.86 7.60
N PRO A 117 -1.26 4.80 7.42
CA PRO A 117 -2.52 4.64 8.16
C PRO A 117 -2.31 4.46 9.67
N GLY A 118 -3.38 4.62 10.46
CA GLY A 118 -3.31 4.48 11.92
C GLY A 118 -3.21 3.03 12.39
N SER A 119 -3.56 2.07 11.53
CA SER A 119 -3.54 0.65 11.83
C SER A 119 -3.42 -0.22 10.58
N LEU A 120 -3.04 -1.48 10.76
CA LEU A 120 -2.99 -2.44 9.66
C LEU A 120 -4.39 -2.81 9.16
N GLU A 121 -5.42 -2.75 10.02
CA GLU A 121 -6.81 -2.95 9.64
C GLU A 121 -7.32 -1.86 8.69
N GLU A 122 -7.04 -0.59 9.01
CA GLU A 122 -7.37 0.53 8.11
C GLU A 122 -6.65 0.37 6.77
N TYR A 123 -5.35 0.09 6.81
CA TYR A 123 -4.55 -0.17 5.60
C TYR A 123 -5.15 -1.28 4.74
N TYR A 124 -5.48 -2.42 5.34
CA TYR A 124 -5.99 -3.59 4.62
C TYR A 124 -7.39 -3.35 4.05
N GLN A 125 -8.28 -2.67 4.78
CA GLN A 125 -9.60 -2.31 4.26
C GLN A 125 -9.52 -1.33 3.08
N GLU A 126 -8.63 -0.33 3.17
CA GLU A 126 -8.41 0.65 2.12
C GLU A 126 -7.73 0.03 0.89
N ALA A 127 -6.68 -0.77 1.10
CA ALA A 127 -5.99 -1.54 0.05
C ALA A 127 -6.94 -2.51 -0.67
N GLY A 128 -7.84 -3.15 0.09
CA GLY A 128 -8.83 -4.10 -0.44
C GLY A 128 -9.86 -3.51 -1.41
N ARG A 129 -9.87 -2.18 -1.60
CA ARG A 129 -10.65 -1.50 -2.64
C ARG A 129 -10.12 -1.75 -4.04
N ALA A 130 -8.83 -2.06 -4.17
CA ALA A 130 -8.26 -2.42 -5.44
C ALA A 130 -8.71 -3.83 -5.87
N GLY A 131 -8.92 -4.02 -7.17
CA GLY A 131 -9.09 -5.32 -7.81
C GLY A 131 -10.29 -6.12 -7.30
N ARG A 132 -11.46 -5.50 -7.17
CA ARG A 132 -12.69 -6.23 -6.77
C ARG A 132 -13.23 -7.11 -7.90
N ASP A 133 -12.86 -6.81 -9.14
CA ASP A 133 -13.07 -7.66 -10.30
C ASP A 133 -12.15 -8.91 -10.34
N GLY A 134 -11.20 -9.01 -9.40
CA GLY A 134 -10.24 -10.11 -9.31
C GLY A 134 -9.05 -10.01 -10.27
N LEU A 135 -8.91 -8.91 -11.01
CA LEU A 135 -7.75 -8.67 -11.86
C LEU A 135 -6.53 -8.17 -11.07
N PRO A 136 -5.31 -8.32 -11.62
CA PRO A 136 -4.10 -7.79 -11.00
C PRO A 136 -4.25 -6.31 -10.62
N SER A 137 -3.95 -6.02 -9.36
CA SER A 137 -4.00 -4.69 -8.78
C SER A 137 -2.88 -4.50 -7.75
N GLU A 138 -2.54 -3.25 -7.43
CA GLU A 138 -1.46 -2.94 -6.50
C GLU A 138 -1.95 -2.16 -5.27
N ALA A 139 -1.40 -2.51 -4.10
CA ALA A 139 -1.54 -1.74 -2.87
C ALA A 139 -0.16 -1.24 -2.43
N ILE A 140 0.07 0.07 -2.52
CA ILE A 140 1.39 0.68 -2.34
C ILE A 140 1.39 1.57 -1.12
N LEU A 141 2.28 1.32 -0.17
CA LEU A 141 2.54 2.19 0.97
C LEU A 141 3.80 3.02 0.75
N LEU A 142 3.67 4.35 0.70
CA LEU A 142 4.81 5.27 0.71
C LEU A 142 5.21 5.58 2.16
N PHE A 143 6.06 4.74 2.73
CA PHE A 143 6.38 4.81 4.15
C PHE A 143 7.35 5.95 4.47
N LYS A 144 6.90 6.89 5.31
CA LYS A 144 7.69 8.01 5.84
C LYS A 144 7.56 8.07 7.36
N LEU A 145 8.69 8.21 8.06
CA LEU A 145 8.72 8.28 9.53
C LEU A 145 7.93 9.47 10.10
N ARG A 146 7.88 10.60 9.37
CA ARG A 146 7.10 11.79 9.78
C ARG A 146 5.59 11.52 9.83
N ASP A 147 5.10 10.56 9.04
CA ASP A 147 3.67 10.24 9.00
C ASP A 147 3.27 9.45 10.26
N VAL A 148 4.19 8.62 10.78
CA VAL A 148 4.02 7.95 12.07
C VAL A 148 3.86 8.99 13.19
N GLN A 149 4.66 10.06 13.18
CA GLN A 149 4.51 11.17 14.15
C GLN A 149 3.17 11.88 14.00
N THR A 150 2.67 12.02 12.78
CA THR A 150 1.33 12.58 12.51
C THR A 150 0.24 11.71 13.14
N GLN A 151 0.36 10.38 13.02
CA GLN A 151 -0.58 9.46 13.66
C GLN A 151 -0.48 9.50 15.20
N HIS A 152 0.72 9.61 15.77
CA HIS A 152 0.88 9.84 17.21
C HIS A 152 0.13 11.09 17.67
N PHE A 153 0.29 12.21 16.95
CA PHE A 153 -0.43 13.44 17.25
C PHE A 153 -1.96 13.27 17.21
N PHE A 154 -2.50 12.51 16.25
CA PHE A 154 -3.93 12.21 16.20
C PHE A 154 -4.40 11.35 17.38
N ILE A 155 -3.60 10.39 17.82
CA ILE A 155 -3.93 9.56 18.99
C ILE A 155 -3.94 10.44 20.26
N ASP A 156 -2.94 11.31 20.42
CA ASP A 156 -2.83 12.20 21.58
C ASP A 156 -4.01 13.18 21.70
N GLN A 157 -4.39 13.81 20.58
CA GLN A 157 -5.48 14.78 20.51
C GLN A 157 -6.88 14.14 20.54
N SER A 158 -6.97 12.81 20.48
CA SER A 158 -8.27 12.14 20.53
C SER A 158 -8.88 12.18 21.94
N GLU A 159 -10.21 12.33 22.01
CA GLU A 159 -10.99 12.27 23.26
C GLU A 159 -11.15 10.83 23.82
N ARG A 160 -10.21 9.94 23.50
CA ARG A 160 -10.23 8.53 23.91
C ARG A 160 -9.74 8.39 25.35
N ASP A 161 -10.24 7.38 26.05
CA ASP A 161 -9.66 6.94 27.32
C ASP A 161 -8.24 6.39 27.13
N GLU A 162 -7.47 6.33 28.22
CA GLU A 162 -6.06 5.95 28.18
C GLU A 162 -5.84 4.52 27.65
N GLN A 163 -6.74 3.57 27.96
CA GLN A 163 -6.63 2.21 27.43
C GLN A 163 -6.87 2.17 25.92
N SER A 164 -7.83 2.95 25.43
CA SER A 164 -8.09 3.11 23.99
C SER A 164 -6.94 3.79 23.25
N LYS A 165 -6.28 4.79 23.85
CA LYS A 165 -5.04 5.37 23.29
C LYS A 165 -3.92 4.35 23.24
N GLN A 166 -3.73 3.57 24.31
CA GLN A 166 -2.71 2.52 24.36
C GLN A 166 -2.93 1.45 23.27
N ARG A 167 -4.18 1.03 23.04
CA ARG A 167 -4.51 0.13 21.93
C ARG A 167 -4.20 0.76 20.56
N ALA A 168 -4.50 2.04 20.36
CA ALA A 168 -4.19 2.72 19.11
C ALA A 168 -2.67 2.79 18.86
N TYR A 169 -1.88 3.02 19.91
CA TYR A 169 -0.41 2.99 19.81
C TYR A 169 0.12 1.61 19.42
N GLN A 170 -0.42 0.54 19.99
CA GLN A 170 -0.07 -0.83 19.61
C GLN A 170 -0.39 -1.09 18.13
N LYS A 171 -1.55 -0.65 17.63
CA LYS A 171 -1.89 -0.79 16.21
C LYS A 171 -0.97 -0.02 15.27
N LEU A 172 -0.62 1.22 15.64
CA LEU A 172 0.33 2.03 14.88
C LEU A 172 1.74 1.40 14.87
N GLN A 173 2.14 0.79 15.98
CA GLN A 173 3.38 0.03 16.07
C GLN A 173 3.37 -1.17 15.12
N MET A 174 2.27 -1.93 15.06
CA MET A 174 2.12 -3.03 14.09
C MET A 174 2.19 -2.56 12.64
N MET A 175 1.58 -1.41 12.32
CA MET A 175 1.70 -0.79 10.99
C MET A 175 3.15 -0.42 10.65
N THR A 176 3.90 0.08 11.65
CA THR A 176 5.33 0.39 11.50
C THR A 176 6.17 -0.88 11.30
N GLN A 177 5.83 -1.97 11.98
CA GLN A 177 6.49 -3.27 11.78
C GLN A 177 6.22 -3.82 10.38
N TYR A 178 4.96 -3.81 9.93
CA TYR A 178 4.59 -4.18 8.55
C TYR A 178 5.40 -3.38 7.54
N ALA A 179 5.50 -2.06 7.75
CA ALA A 179 6.26 -1.20 6.85
C ALA A 179 7.77 -1.42 6.91
N ASN A 180 8.33 -2.21 7.83
CA ASN A 180 9.78 -2.48 7.93
C ASN A 180 10.15 -3.97 7.85
N THR A 181 9.16 -4.86 7.74
CA THR A 181 9.43 -6.30 7.63
C THR A 181 10.11 -6.67 6.30
N GLN A 182 10.92 -7.73 6.33
CA GLN A 182 11.44 -8.43 5.15
C GLN A 182 10.66 -9.72 4.83
N GLN A 183 9.71 -10.11 5.69
CA GLN A 183 8.82 -11.24 5.44
C GLN A 183 7.87 -10.93 4.28
N CYS A 184 7.22 -11.95 3.72
CA CYS A 184 6.15 -11.72 2.75
C CYS A 184 5.09 -10.77 3.34
N LEU A 185 4.79 -9.67 2.65
CA LEU A 185 3.85 -8.65 3.14
C LEU A 185 2.43 -9.22 3.31
N GLN A 186 1.99 -10.08 2.39
CA GLN A 186 0.69 -10.73 2.52
C GLN A 186 0.68 -11.68 3.72
N GLN A 187 1.73 -12.49 3.88
CA GLN A 187 1.86 -13.39 5.03
C GLN A 187 1.81 -12.62 6.35
N PHE A 188 2.50 -11.48 6.46
CA PHE A 188 2.42 -10.62 7.65
C PHE A 188 0.98 -10.19 7.98
N ILE A 189 0.20 -9.84 6.94
CA ILE A 189 -1.21 -9.46 7.11
C ILE A 189 -2.04 -10.66 7.58
N LEU A 190 -1.84 -11.84 6.98
CA LEU A 190 -2.55 -13.07 7.34
C LEU A 190 -2.24 -13.46 8.80
N ASP A 191 -0.97 -13.43 9.19
CA ASP A 191 -0.52 -13.70 10.56
C ASP A 191 -1.16 -12.74 11.56
N TYR A 192 -1.24 -11.45 11.20
CA TYR A 192 -1.89 -10.42 12.03
C TYR A 192 -3.37 -10.72 12.29
N PHE A 193 -4.10 -11.22 11.28
CA PHE A 193 -5.51 -11.61 11.39
C PHE A 193 -5.73 -13.04 11.91
N GLY A 194 -4.65 -13.76 12.26
CA GLY A 194 -4.71 -15.08 12.88
C GLY A 194 -4.59 -16.27 11.94
N GLU A 195 -4.31 -16.06 10.65
CA GLU A 195 -4.12 -17.10 9.64
C GLU A 195 -2.63 -17.51 9.52
N LYS A 196 -2.16 -18.30 10.50
CA LYS A 196 -0.73 -18.58 10.74
C LYS A 196 -0.06 -19.64 9.84
N GLU A 197 -0.75 -20.10 8.79
CA GLU A 197 -0.25 -21.15 7.88
C GLU A 197 -0.05 -20.64 6.44
N GLY A 198 -0.08 -19.32 6.24
CA GLY A 198 0.08 -18.69 4.93
C GLY A 198 1.46 -18.96 4.32
N LYS A 199 1.49 -19.35 3.04
CA LYS A 199 2.73 -19.43 2.24
C LYS A 199 3.15 -18.02 1.78
N THR A 200 4.41 -17.87 1.39
CA THR A 200 4.86 -16.64 0.73
C THR A 200 4.11 -16.43 -0.58
N CYS A 201 3.57 -15.23 -0.80
CA CYS A 201 2.67 -14.97 -1.94
C CYS A 201 3.35 -14.87 -3.32
N GLY A 202 4.68 -14.75 -3.38
CA GLY A 202 5.42 -14.66 -4.65
C GLY A 202 5.22 -13.37 -5.46
N ARG A 203 4.35 -12.43 -5.02
CA ARG A 203 3.96 -11.22 -5.76
C ARG A 203 4.20 -9.90 -5.03
N CYS A 204 4.37 -9.91 -3.71
CA CYS A 204 4.62 -8.67 -2.96
C CYS A 204 6.06 -8.18 -3.15
N SER A 205 6.31 -6.90 -2.90
CA SER A 205 7.65 -6.30 -3.06
C SER A 205 8.76 -7.07 -2.33
N ASN A 206 8.50 -7.64 -1.15
CA ASN A 206 9.49 -8.44 -0.41
C ASN A 206 9.74 -9.84 -1.02
N CYS A 207 8.73 -10.45 -1.66
CA CYS A 207 8.91 -11.74 -2.35
C CYS A 207 9.62 -11.58 -3.69
N LEU A 208 9.37 -10.48 -4.39
CA LEU A 208 9.99 -10.15 -5.68
C LEU A 208 11.39 -9.53 -5.52
N ASP A 209 11.80 -9.28 -4.28
CA ASP A 209 13.09 -8.69 -3.96
C ASP A 209 14.24 -9.69 -4.18
N THR A 210 14.94 -9.55 -5.32
CA THR A 210 16.08 -10.38 -5.71
C THR A 210 17.42 -9.87 -5.17
N ARG A 211 17.43 -8.84 -4.32
CA ARG A 211 18.67 -8.21 -3.85
C ARG A 211 19.48 -9.12 -2.94
N ASP A 212 20.79 -8.90 -2.98
CA ASP A 212 21.73 -9.54 -2.07
C ASP A 212 21.44 -9.13 -0.62
N SER A 213 21.45 -10.12 0.25
CA SER A 213 21.34 -9.89 1.69
C SER A 213 22.72 -9.54 2.25
N GLN A 214 22.82 -8.39 2.92
CA GLN A 214 24.04 -8.00 3.63
C GLN A 214 24.00 -8.51 5.07
N ASP A 215 25.08 -9.13 5.55
CA ASP A 215 25.24 -9.43 6.97
C ASP A 215 25.42 -8.12 7.76
N ILE A 216 24.48 -7.88 8.68
CA ILE A 216 24.44 -6.70 9.55
C ILE A 216 24.50 -7.12 11.04
N THR A 217 25.03 -8.30 11.33
CA THR A 217 25.09 -8.87 12.69
C THR A 217 25.83 -7.93 13.64
N VAL A 218 26.96 -7.37 13.22
CA VAL A 218 27.77 -6.47 14.05
C VAL A 218 27.03 -5.17 14.37
N ASP A 219 26.38 -4.55 13.38
CA ASP A 219 25.61 -3.32 13.62
C ASP A 219 24.39 -3.59 14.49
N THR A 220 23.78 -4.75 14.33
CA THR A 220 22.71 -5.24 15.22
C THR A 220 23.21 -5.36 16.65
N GLN A 221 24.36 -6.02 16.87
CA GLN A 221 24.97 -6.15 18.19
C GLN A 221 25.27 -4.79 18.83
N LYS A 222 25.75 -3.79 18.05
CA LYS A 222 25.95 -2.42 18.55
C LYS A 222 24.65 -1.82 19.09
N VAL A 223 23.56 -1.92 18.33
CA VAL A 223 22.25 -1.41 18.73
C VAL A 223 21.74 -2.12 19.99
N LEU A 224 21.69 -3.44 19.99
CA LEU A 224 21.18 -4.24 21.10
C LEU A 224 22.01 -4.01 22.39
N SER A 225 23.33 -3.96 22.24
CA SER A 225 24.29 -3.64 23.31
C SER A 225 24.03 -2.27 23.93
N CYS A 226 23.69 -1.27 23.10
CA CYS A 226 23.35 0.07 23.57
C CYS A 226 22.02 0.10 24.32
N VAL A 227 20.98 -0.58 23.81
CA VAL A 227 19.67 -0.69 24.49
C VAL A 227 19.82 -1.30 25.89
N LEU A 228 20.60 -2.38 26.03
CA LEU A 228 20.86 -3.01 27.33
C LEU A 228 21.67 -2.10 28.28
N ARG A 229 22.72 -1.42 27.78
CA ARG A 229 23.52 -0.48 28.58
C ARG A 229 22.72 0.72 29.07
N MET A 230 21.76 1.16 28.27
CA MET A 230 20.78 2.19 28.62
C MET A 230 19.63 1.64 29.49
N LYS A 231 19.76 0.40 29.98
CA LYS A 231 18.83 -0.29 30.90
C LYS A 231 17.40 -0.40 30.38
N GLU A 232 17.23 -0.44 29.05
CA GLU A 232 15.92 -0.63 28.40
C GLU A 232 14.84 0.37 28.87
N ARG A 233 15.23 1.64 29.06
CA ARG A 233 14.36 2.72 29.56
C ARG A 233 14.08 3.83 28.55
N TYR A 234 14.64 3.72 27.34
CA TYR A 234 14.63 4.80 26.37
C TYR A 234 14.19 4.33 24.99
N GLY A 235 13.58 5.26 24.26
CA GLY A 235 13.10 5.03 22.90
C GLY A 235 14.17 5.25 21.84
N LYS A 236 13.82 4.90 20.60
CA LYS A 236 14.72 4.88 19.44
C LYS A 236 15.50 6.17 19.19
N SER A 237 14.90 7.33 19.44
CA SER A 237 15.54 8.63 19.20
C SER A 237 16.75 8.85 20.10
N LEU A 238 16.64 8.55 21.40
CA LEU A 238 17.79 8.72 22.30
C LEU A 238 18.84 7.63 22.08
N VAL A 239 18.41 6.39 21.79
CA VAL A 239 19.32 5.29 21.46
C VAL A 239 20.15 5.63 20.21
N SER A 240 19.53 6.14 19.15
CA SER A 240 20.26 6.54 17.93
C SER A 240 21.21 7.71 18.18
N GLN A 241 20.84 8.66 19.05
CA GLN A 241 21.72 9.76 19.46
C GLN A 241 22.94 9.30 20.24
N VAL A 242 22.80 8.31 21.13
CA VAL A 242 23.95 7.71 21.85
C VAL A 242 24.87 6.98 20.88
N LEU A 243 24.32 6.11 20.03
CA LEU A 243 25.08 5.34 19.04
C LEU A 243 25.87 6.23 18.07
N THR A 244 25.28 7.34 17.62
CA THR A 244 25.91 8.30 16.70
C THR A 244 26.82 9.32 17.39
N GLY A 245 26.88 9.35 18.73
CA GLY A 245 27.77 10.25 19.46
C GLY A 245 27.26 11.69 19.54
N SER A 246 25.94 11.90 19.61
CA SER A 246 25.33 13.21 19.75
C SER A 246 25.81 13.93 21.02
N LYS A 247 25.88 15.27 20.98
CA LYS A 247 26.38 16.12 22.07
C LYS A 247 25.28 16.86 22.84
N ILE A 248 24.03 16.42 22.70
CA ILE A 248 22.89 17.04 23.40
C ILE A 248 23.04 16.93 24.92
N GLN A 249 22.47 17.87 25.66
CA GLN A 249 22.62 17.96 27.11
C GLN A 249 22.16 16.68 27.83
N LYS A 250 21.03 16.12 27.40
CA LYS A 250 20.44 14.89 27.97
C LYS A 250 21.36 13.68 27.98
N ILE A 251 22.31 13.59 27.04
CA ILE A 251 23.31 12.50 27.01
C ILE A 251 24.29 12.66 28.17
N ARG A 252 24.76 13.88 28.43
CA ARG A 252 25.66 14.19 29.55
C ARG A 252 24.96 14.03 30.90
N ASP A 253 23.70 14.50 30.98
CA ASP A 253 22.90 14.42 32.22
C ASP A 253 22.66 12.96 32.66
N PHE A 254 22.56 12.04 31.70
CA PHE A 254 22.43 10.60 31.97
C PHE A 254 23.76 9.83 31.93
N HIS A 255 24.88 10.53 31.76
CA HIS A 255 26.22 9.96 31.63
C HIS A 255 26.35 8.92 30.51
N PHE A 256 25.55 9.06 29.44
CA PHE A 256 25.60 8.15 28.31
C PHE A 256 26.82 8.35 27.42
N ASP A 257 27.49 9.48 27.53
CA ASP A 257 28.81 9.75 26.94
C ASP A 257 29.92 8.83 27.48
N GLN A 258 29.71 8.20 28.64
CA GLN A 258 30.65 7.26 29.26
C GLN A 258 30.41 5.80 28.85
N LEU A 259 29.32 5.50 28.14
CA LEU A 259 29.02 4.15 27.69
C LEU A 259 29.97 3.73 26.58
N SER A 260 30.40 2.46 26.58
CA SER A 260 31.21 1.89 25.49
C SER A 260 30.52 1.90 24.12
N THR A 261 29.19 2.07 24.09
CA THR A 261 28.39 2.19 22.87
C THR A 261 28.21 3.64 22.40
N TYR A 262 28.69 4.62 23.15
CA TYR A 262 28.62 6.03 22.75
C TYR A 262 29.50 6.29 21.53
N GLY A 263 28.91 6.82 20.45
CA GLY A 263 29.63 7.13 19.22
C GLY A 263 30.16 5.91 18.45
N ILE A 264 29.75 4.69 18.80
CA ILE A 264 30.20 3.45 18.14
C ILE A 264 29.73 3.37 16.68
N MET A 265 28.73 4.17 16.30
CA MET A 265 28.19 4.32 14.95
C MET A 265 28.33 5.77 14.44
N LYS A 266 29.38 6.50 14.84
CA LYS A 266 29.62 7.91 14.45
C LYS A 266 29.67 8.19 12.95
N GLY A 267 29.91 7.17 12.13
CA GLY A 267 29.96 7.28 10.67
C GLY A 267 28.59 7.23 9.98
N GLU A 268 27.54 6.88 10.73
CA GLU A 268 26.16 6.78 10.23
C GLU A 268 25.33 7.98 10.67
N SER A 269 24.36 8.36 9.86
CA SER A 269 23.38 9.36 10.25
C SER A 269 22.38 8.79 11.27
N GLN A 270 21.83 9.67 12.13
CA GLN A 270 20.76 9.26 13.05
C GLN A 270 19.55 8.67 12.32
N LYS A 271 19.28 9.11 11.08
CA LYS A 271 18.21 8.57 10.23
C LYS A 271 18.46 7.12 9.86
N GLU A 272 19.69 6.77 9.47
CA GLU A 272 20.09 5.40 9.13
C GLU A 272 19.99 4.48 10.35
N VAL A 273 20.54 4.91 11.49
CA VAL A 273 20.47 4.15 12.74
C VAL A 273 19.03 3.93 13.22
N MET A 274 18.16 4.95 13.12
CA MET A 274 16.74 4.77 13.41
C MET A 274 16.08 3.77 12.46
N GLY A 275 16.42 3.80 11.16
CA GLY A 275 15.93 2.83 10.19
C GLY A 275 16.40 1.40 10.49
N LEU A 276 17.63 1.23 11.01
CA LEU A 276 18.12 -0.06 11.50
C LEU A 276 17.31 -0.52 12.73
N ILE A 277 17.07 0.36 13.71
CA ILE A 277 16.24 0.05 14.90
C ILE A 277 14.83 -0.36 14.50
N ASP A 278 14.21 0.34 13.55
CA ASP A 278 12.86 0.03 13.05
C ASP A 278 12.84 -1.35 12.36
N TYR A 279 13.86 -1.68 11.57
CA TYR A 279 14.05 -3.03 11.01
C TYR A 279 14.18 -4.10 12.11
N LEU A 280 15.06 -3.87 13.10
CA LEU A 280 15.29 -4.84 14.19
C LEU A 280 14.03 -5.06 15.04
N THR A 281 13.19 -4.04 15.18
CA THR A 281 11.90 -4.14 15.85
C THR A 281 10.91 -4.95 15.01
N ALA A 282 10.85 -4.71 13.70
CA ALA A 282 9.98 -5.45 12.79
C ALA A 282 10.39 -6.94 12.66
N ALA A 283 11.69 -7.22 12.67
CA ALA A 283 12.22 -8.58 12.64
C ALA A 283 12.18 -9.30 14.00
N GLY A 284 11.70 -8.63 15.06
CA GLY A 284 11.51 -9.23 16.38
C GLY A 284 12.76 -9.34 17.26
N TYR A 285 13.89 -8.74 16.89
CA TYR A 285 15.08 -8.64 17.74
C TYR A 285 14.92 -7.61 18.87
N LEU A 286 14.13 -6.57 18.60
CA LEU A 286 13.70 -5.57 19.57
C LEU A 286 12.18 -5.61 19.71
N THR A 287 11.70 -5.22 20.88
CA THR A 287 10.29 -4.85 21.07
C THR A 287 10.22 -3.42 21.57
N ALA A 288 9.24 -2.67 21.08
CA ALA A 288 8.90 -1.36 21.61
C ALA A 288 7.64 -1.49 22.47
N SER A 289 7.62 -0.85 23.64
CA SER A 289 6.47 -0.89 24.54
C SER A 289 6.23 0.47 25.19
N GLY A 290 4.98 0.84 25.41
CA GLY A 290 4.57 2.13 25.96
C GLY A 290 3.60 2.88 25.06
N GLY A 291 3.22 4.09 25.48
CA GLY A 291 2.32 4.98 24.74
C GLY A 291 3.07 5.91 23.79
N GLN A 292 2.91 7.22 23.99
CA GLN A 292 3.50 8.27 23.14
C GLN A 292 5.04 8.16 22.97
N TYR A 293 5.74 7.63 23.97
CA TYR A 293 7.19 7.42 23.95
C TYR A 293 7.54 5.94 24.17
N PRO A 294 7.53 5.12 23.10
CA PRO A 294 7.84 3.71 23.21
C PRO A 294 9.29 3.49 23.65
N VAL A 295 9.45 2.64 24.66
CA VAL A 295 10.75 2.21 25.18
C VAL A 295 11.15 0.91 24.50
N LEU A 296 12.43 0.82 24.11
CA LEU A 296 12.99 -0.35 23.47
C LEU A 296 13.47 -1.37 24.50
N LYS A 297 13.15 -2.65 24.27
CA LYS A 297 13.67 -3.80 24.99
C LYS A 297 14.21 -4.84 24.03
N VAL A 298 15.22 -5.59 24.46
CA VAL A 298 15.80 -6.70 23.71
C VAL A 298 14.95 -7.95 23.93
N THR A 299 14.58 -8.63 22.85
CA THR A 299 13.84 -9.90 22.92
C THR A 299 14.79 -11.08 23.15
N SER A 300 14.25 -12.27 23.38
CA SER A 300 15.07 -13.50 23.40
C SER A 300 15.86 -13.70 22.10
N LEU A 301 15.26 -13.40 20.96
CA LEU A 301 15.91 -13.46 19.65
C LEU A 301 17.05 -12.44 19.54
N GLY A 302 16.85 -11.20 20.01
CA GLY A 302 17.94 -10.22 20.10
C GLY A 302 19.07 -10.67 21.04
N GLY A 303 18.73 -11.31 22.16
CA GLY A 303 19.70 -11.90 23.08
C GLY A 303 20.60 -12.95 22.41
N ALA A 304 20.02 -13.79 21.55
CA ALA A 304 20.77 -14.80 20.77
C ALA A 304 21.82 -14.15 19.83
N VAL A 305 21.48 -13.03 19.19
CA VAL A 305 22.42 -12.28 18.35
C VAL A 305 23.60 -11.75 19.15
N LEU A 306 23.36 -11.25 20.37
CA LEU A 306 24.41 -10.79 21.27
C LEU A 306 25.31 -11.93 21.78
N GLN A 307 24.76 -13.14 21.91
CA GLN A 307 25.51 -14.35 22.26
C GLN A 307 26.26 -14.97 21.06
N GLY A 308 26.03 -14.45 19.86
CA GLY A 308 26.65 -14.95 18.62
C GLY A 308 26.02 -16.24 18.09
N SER A 309 24.86 -16.66 18.63
CA SER A 309 24.14 -17.85 18.19
C SER A 309 23.20 -17.59 17.00
N GLU A 310 22.92 -16.33 16.69
CA GLU A 310 22.06 -15.91 15.57
C GLU A 310 22.76 -14.84 14.73
N ARG A 311 22.67 -14.95 13.40
CA ARG A 311 23.14 -13.93 12.44
C ARG A 311 21.98 -13.11 11.92
N VAL A 312 22.24 -11.85 11.59
CA VAL A 312 21.23 -10.91 11.09
C VAL A 312 21.61 -10.43 9.71
N SER A 313 20.67 -10.52 8.77
CA SER A 313 20.90 -10.11 7.39
C SER A 313 19.80 -9.19 6.87
N ARG A 314 20.16 -8.23 6.01
CA ARG A 314 19.25 -7.22 5.49
C ARG A 314 19.50 -6.89 4.03
N LYS A 315 18.42 -6.85 3.25
CA LYS A 315 18.41 -6.35 1.87
C LYS A 315 18.36 -4.81 1.83
N VAL A 316 19.12 -4.17 0.93
CA VAL A 316 19.32 -2.69 0.88
C VAL A 316 18.53 -2.03 -0.27
N SER A 317 17.97 -0.83 -0.05
CA SER A 317 16.80 -0.18 -0.74
C SER A 317 16.72 -0.07 -2.28
N ASP A 318 15.47 0.02 -2.78
CA ASP A 318 15.01 -0.05 -4.20
C ASP A 318 14.98 1.26 -5.00
N LYS A 319 15.02 1.09 -6.34
CA LYS A 319 14.41 1.98 -7.36
C LYS A 319 13.09 1.37 -7.84
N ALA A 320 12.13 2.21 -8.25
CA ALA A 320 10.81 1.75 -8.72
C ALA A 320 10.89 0.87 -9.99
N THR A 321 10.10 -0.19 -10.03
CA THR A 321 9.91 -1.08 -11.19
C THR A 321 8.44 -1.14 -11.59
N LYS A 322 8.18 -1.18 -12.90
CA LYS A 322 6.86 -1.41 -13.51
C LYS A 322 6.41 -2.84 -13.19
N THR A 323 5.16 -3.04 -12.76
CA THR A 323 4.65 -4.40 -12.43
C THR A 323 3.21 -4.65 -12.90
N LEU A 324 2.50 -3.64 -13.40
CA LEU A 324 1.22 -3.86 -14.08
C LEU A 324 1.47 -4.30 -15.53
N ALA A 325 0.67 -5.25 -16.00
CA ALA A 325 0.72 -5.77 -17.36
C ALA A 325 0.38 -4.65 -18.37
N GLU A 326 0.94 -4.70 -19.57
CA GLU A 326 0.52 -3.82 -20.66
C GLU A 326 -0.80 -4.34 -21.24
N ASP A 327 -1.81 -3.48 -21.27
CA ASP A 327 -3.09 -3.78 -21.89
C ASP A 327 -2.94 -3.80 -23.43
N ASP A 328 -3.59 -4.77 -24.09
CA ASP A 328 -3.60 -4.93 -25.55
C ASP A 328 -4.43 -3.83 -26.23
N GLU A 329 -4.12 -3.47 -27.47
CA GLU A 329 -4.78 -2.41 -28.24
C GLU A 329 -6.29 -2.63 -28.36
N LEU A 330 -6.71 -3.88 -28.57
CA LEU A 330 -8.13 -4.25 -28.60
C LEU A 330 -8.83 -3.94 -27.27
N PHE A 331 -8.17 -4.19 -26.13
CA PHE A 331 -8.76 -3.90 -24.83
C PHE A 331 -9.07 -2.41 -24.67
N GLU A 332 -8.17 -1.53 -25.10
CA GLU A 332 -8.38 -0.09 -25.04
C GLU A 332 -9.53 0.38 -25.96
N GLN A 333 -9.67 -0.22 -27.15
CA GLN A 333 -10.82 0.04 -28.02
C GLN A 333 -12.15 -0.38 -27.35
N LEU A 334 -12.20 -1.57 -26.75
CA LEU A 334 -13.39 -2.05 -26.04
C LEU A 334 -13.68 -1.21 -24.78
N ARG A 335 -12.64 -0.77 -24.08
CA ARG A 335 -12.73 0.12 -22.91
C ARG A 335 -13.33 1.47 -23.31
N GLN A 336 -12.93 2.02 -24.46
CA GLN A 336 -13.49 3.26 -25.01
C GLN A 336 -14.97 3.09 -25.37
N LEU A 337 -15.33 2.06 -26.14
CA LEU A 337 -16.74 1.78 -26.50
C LEU A 337 -17.61 1.64 -25.23
N ARG A 338 -17.13 0.90 -24.23
CA ARG A 338 -17.81 0.74 -22.95
C ARG A 338 -18.07 2.08 -22.28
N ARG A 339 -17.09 2.99 -22.28
CA ARG A 339 -17.23 4.32 -21.68
C ARG A 339 -18.28 5.15 -22.40
N GLU A 340 -18.29 5.13 -23.73
CA GLU A 340 -19.28 5.86 -24.54
C GLU A 340 -20.71 5.35 -24.28
N LEU A 341 -20.89 4.04 -24.19
CA LEU A 341 -22.19 3.43 -23.88
C LEU A 341 -22.66 3.76 -22.46
N ALA A 342 -21.75 3.69 -21.50
CA ALA A 342 -22.01 4.01 -20.11
C ALA A 342 -22.43 5.47 -19.93
N GLU A 343 -21.78 6.39 -20.63
CA GLU A 343 -22.12 7.82 -20.64
C GLU A 343 -23.51 8.06 -21.25
N LYS A 344 -23.83 7.45 -22.39
CA LYS A 344 -25.15 7.54 -23.04
C LYS A 344 -26.29 7.07 -22.12
N GLN A 345 -26.04 6.06 -21.30
CA GLN A 345 -27.03 5.49 -20.39
C GLN A 345 -27.01 6.07 -18.98
N GLY A 346 -26.03 6.93 -18.65
CA GLY A 346 -25.87 7.47 -17.31
C GLY A 346 -25.60 6.39 -16.26
N VAL A 347 -24.84 5.35 -16.59
CA VAL A 347 -24.41 4.29 -15.66
C VAL A 347 -22.88 4.21 -15.56
N PRO A 348 -22.30 3.70 -14.46
CA PRO A 348 -20.86 3.49 -14.36
C PRO A 348 -20.33 2.47 -15.40
N PRO A 349 -19.14 2.67 -16.01
CA PRO A 349 -18.66 1.81 -17.10
C PRO A 349 -18.61 0.31 -16.77
N PHE A 350 -18.14 -0.06 -15.58
CA PHE A 350 -18.03 -1.45 -15.16
C PHE A 350 -19.39 -2.19 -15.08
N VAL A 351 -20.52 -1.47 -15.06
CA VAL A 351 -21.87 -2.06 -15.09
C VAL A 351 -22.18 -2.66 -16.47
N ILE A 352 -21.70 -2.02 -17.55
CA ILE A 352 -21.82 -2.52 -18.93
C ILE A 352 -21.06 -3.84 -19.04
N PHE A 353 -19.73 -3.80 -18.88
CA PHE A 353 -18.87 -4.98 -18.75
C PHE A 353 -17.71 -4.68 -17.79
N SER A 354 -17.31 -5.66 -16.98
CA SER A 354 -16.12 -5.54 -16.12
C SER A 354 -14.84 -5.53 -16.98
N ASP A 355 -13.73 -4.98 -16.47
CA ASP A 355 -12.44 -5.08 -17.18
C ASP A 355 -12.07 -6.55 -17.42
N LYS A 356 -12.40 -7.44 -16.48
CA LYS A 356 -12.16 -8.89 -16.62
C LYS A 356 -12.86 -9.46 -17.85
N THR A 357 -14.10 -9.05 -18.06
CA THR A 357 -14.88 -9.44 -19.24
C THR A 357 -14.28 -8.86 -20.51
N LEU A 358 -13.79 -7.62 -20.50
CA LEU A 358 -13.14 -7.01 -21.67
C LEU A 358 -11.80 -7.69 -22.02
N HIS A 359 -10.99 -8.07 -21.03
CA HIS A 359 -9.79 -8.86 -21.28
C HIS A 359 -10.12 -10.23 -21.86
N GLU A 360 -11.17 -10.88 -21.36
CA GLU A 360 -11.59 -12.19 -21.89
C GLU A 360 -12.12 -12.07 -23.33
N MET A 361 -12.86 -10.99 -23.65
CA MET A 361 -13.21 -10.66 -25.04
C MET A 361 -11.98 -10.43 -25.90
N SER A 362 -10.97 -9.70 -25.39
CA SER A 362 -9.75 -9.40 -26.12
C SER A 362 -8.90 -10.66 -26.38
N ALA A 363 -8.91 -11.59 -25.43
CA ALA A 363 -8.17 -12.85 -25.54
C ALA A 363 -8.85 -13.88 -26.45
N VAL A 364 -10.18 -14.02 -26.34
CA VAL A 364 -10.97 -15.01 -27.10
C VAL A 364 -11.32 -14.48 -28.49
N MET A 365 -11.48 -13.17 -28.64
CA MET A 365 -11.94 -12.48 -29.85
C MET A 365 -13.15 -13.16 -30.52
N PRO A 366 -14.31 -13.23 -29.84
CA PRO A 366 -15.51 -13.88 -30.37
C PRO A 366 -15.93 -13.27 -31.70
N ALA A 367 -16.27 -14.14 -32.66
CA ALA A 367 -16.67 -13.76 -34.02
C ALA A 367 -18.20 -13.77 -34.24
N ASN A 368 -18.98 -14.22 -33.23
CA ASN A 368 -20.43 -14.28 -33.28
C ASN A 368 -21.05 -14.28 -31.87
N GLU A 369 -22.37 -14.10 -31.79
CA GLU A 369 -23.14 -14.07 -30.54
C GLU A 369 -22.93 -15.31 -29.66
N SER A 370 -22.88 -16.51 -30.27
CA SER A 370 -22.70 -17.76 -29.52
C SER A 370 -21.35 -17.77 -28.81
N GLN A 371 -20.27 -17.41 -29.51
CA GLN A 371 -18.94 -17.31 -28.91
C GLN A 371 -18.85 -16.19 -27.88
N MET A 372 -19.64 -15.12 -28.05
CA MET A 372 -19.69 -14.04 -27.08
C MET A 372 -20.41 -14.43 -25.79
N LEU A 373 -21.39 -15.34 -25.84
CA LEU A 373 -22.03 -15.91 -24.65
C LEU A 373 -21.08 -16.81 -23.82
N ASP A 374 -20.07 -17.39 -24.46
CA ASP A 374 -19.07 -18.22 -23.77
C ASP A 374 -18.07 -17.38 -22.96
N VAL A 375 -18.01 -16.05 -23.19
CA VAL A 375 -17.15 -15.12 -22.44
C VAL A 375 -17.72 -14.87 -21.04
N LYS A 376 -16.94 -15.11 -19.99
CA LYS A 376 -17.41 -14.92 -18.61
C LYS A 376 -17.79 -13.47 -18.32
N GLY A 377 -19.00 -13.31 -17.80
CA GLY A 377 -19.59 -12.00 -17.49
C GLY A 377 -20.44 -11.43 -18.62
N VAL A 378 -20.54 -12.12 -19.75
CA VAL A 378 -21.58 -11.92 -20.75
C VAL A 378 -22.74 -12.87 -20.44
N GLY A 379 -23.93 -12.30 -20.20
CA GLY A 379 -25.18 -13.06 -20.10
C GLY A 379 -26.16 -12.57 -21.16
N GLU A 380 -27.23 -13.31 -21.40
CA GLU A 380 -28.22 -13.04 -22.47
C GLU A 380 -28.70 -11.59 -22.48
N SER A 381 -28.98 -11.00 -21.32
CA SER A 381 -29.42 -9.60 -21.23
C SER A 381 -28.36 -8.59 -21.67
N LYS A 382 -27.08 -8.85 -21.40
CA LYS A 382 -25.97 -7.98 -21.83
C LYS A 382 -25.66 -8.19 -23.29
N LEU A 383 -25.71 -9.43 -23.78
CA LEU A 383 -25.56 -9.75 -25.20
C LEU A 383 -26.62 -9.02 -26.03
N ALA A 384 -27.90 -9.14 -25.67
CA ALA A 384 -28.99 -8.49 -26.40
C ALA A 384 -28.90 -6.95 -26.41
N LYS A 385 -28.25 -6.35 -25.41
CA LYS A 385 -28.11 -4.88 -25.29
C LYS A 385 -26.84 -4.32 -25.94
N TYR A 386 -25.74 -5.06 -25.86
CA TYR A 386 -24.41 -4.55 -26.18
C TYR A 386 -23.63 -5.42 -27.16
N GLY A 387 -24.04 -6.67 -27.37
CA GLY A 387 -23.31 -7.70 -28.12
C GLY A 387 -22.85 -7.21 -29.48
N ASP A 388 -23.78 -6.74 -30.32
CA ASP A 388 -23.52 -6.27 -31.69
C ASP A 388 -22.39 -5.23 -31.74
N GLN A 389 -22.48 -4.21 -30.88
CA GLN A 389 -21.50 -3.11 -30.87
C GLN A 389 -20.10 -3.57 -30.45
N PHE A 390 -20.00 -4.51 -29.50
CA PHE A 390 -18.71 -5.06 -29.08
C PHE A 390 -18.16 -6.05 -30.12
N LEU A 391 -19.02 -6.87 -30.75
CA LEU A 391 -18.64 -7.76 -31.85
C LEU A 391 -18.10 -6.95 -33.04
N ASP A 392 -18.74 -5.85 -33.40
CA ASP A 392 -18.29 -4.98 -34.49
C ASP A 392 -16.86 -4.48 -34.26
N VAL A 393 -16.53 -4.01 -33.04
CA VAL A 393 -15.17 -3.58 -32.70
C VAL A 393 -14.16 -4.73 -32.82
N ILE A 394 -14.51 -5.91 -32.31
CA ILE A 394 -13.63 -7.09 -32.34
C ILE A 394 -13.39 -7.56 -33.79
N LEU A 395 -14.45 -7.62 -34.61
CA LEU A 395 -14.37 -8.04 -36.01
C LEU A 395 -13.57 -7.04 -36.85
N ASN A 396 -13.75 -5.74 -36.62
CA ASN A 396 -12.97 -4.70 -37.27
C ASN A 396 -11.49 -4.82 -36.91
N TYR A 397 -11.15 -4.97 -35.62
CA TYR A 397 -9.77 -5.18 -35.18
C TYR A 397 -9.13 -6.43 -35.81
N GLN A 398 -9.87 -7.55 -35.87
CA GLN A 398 -9.40 -8.77 -36.54
C GLN A 398 -9.16 -8.58 -38.04
N SER A 399 -9.97 -7.74 -38.70
CA SER A 399 -9.81 -7.44 -40.12
C SER A 399 -8.57 -6.58 -40.38
N GLU A 400 -8.30 -5.58 -39.53
CA GLU A 400 -7.14 -4.69 -39.59
C GLU A 400 -5.84 -5.43 -39.26
N ALA A 401 -5.87 -6.33 -38.28
CA ALA A 401 -4.73 -7.20 -37.96
C ALA A 401 -4.37 -8.14 -39.11
N LYS A 402 -5.35 -8.60 -39.91
CA LYS A 402 -5.13 -9.46 -41.08
C LYS A 402 -4.56 -8.70 -42.28
N THR A 403 -4.89 -7.42 -42.46
CA THR A 403 -4.31 -6.57 -43.53
C THR A 403 -2.93 -6.06 -43.17
N GLY A 404 -2.60 -5.86 -41.89
CA GLY A 404 -1.26 -5.44 -41.43
C GLY A 404 -0.15 -6.51 -41.56
N VAL A 405 -0.49 -7.80 -41.64
CA VAL A 405 0.47 -8.91 -41.81
C VAL A 405 0.82 -9.15 -43.30
N GLN A 406 0.19 -8.44 -44.24
CA GLN A 406 0.46 -8.51 -45.68
C GLN A 406 1.25 -7.31 -46.24
N ALA A 407 1.80 -6.44 -45.39
CA ALA A 407 2.61 -5.28 -45.79
C ALA A 407 4.12 -5.47 -45.54
#